data_AF-A0A959E553-F1
#
_entry.id   AF-A0A959E553-F1
#
_cell.length_a   1.000
_cell.length_b   1.000
_cell.length_c   1.000
_cell.angle_alpha   90.00
_cell.angle_beta   90.00
_cell.angle_gamma   90.00
#
_symmetry.space_group_name_H-M   'P 1'
#
loop_
_entity.id
_entity.type
_entity.pdbx_description
1 polymer ?
#
loop_
_entity_poly.entity_id
_entity_poly.type
_entity_poly.pdbx_seq_one_letter_code
_entity_poly.pdbx_strand_id
1 'polypeptide(L)'
;MRNFILSALLIGLMANGQLSAQPIISRNGYPEHFAAGMIIGGTVSYLTYRKTDNKLKSMAFGFLATVGVGALKEIADPIVFNGTRSWKDFGYTALGGVVGVSIVLPLKSRKMKPAG
;
A
#
# COMPACT_ATOMS: atom_id res chain seq x y z
N MET A 1 -24.59 -1.87 12.23
CA MET A 1 -23.22 -1.33 12.44
C MET A 1 -22.40 -2.17 13.42
N ARG A 2 -22.96 -2.60 14.56
CA ARG A 2 -22.29 -3.48 15.55
C ARG A 2 -21.68 -4.76 14.96
N ASN A 3 -22.40 -5.42 14.05
CA ASN A 3 -21.94 -6.69 13.46
C ASN A 3 -20.76 -6.50 12.50
N PHE A 4 -20.65 -5.36 11.83
CA PHE A 4 -19.52 -5.06 10.92
C PHE A 4 -18.23 -4.78 11.70
N ILE A 5 -18.34 -4.14 12.86
CA ILE A 5 -17.22 -3.91 13.78
C ILE A 5 -16.75 -5.24 14.36
N LEU A 6 -17.67 -6.13 14.72
CA LEU A 6 -17.35 -7.48 15.18
C LEU A 6 -16.67 -8.30 14.07
N SER A 7 -17.10 -8.21 12.81
CA SER A 7 -16.44 -8.88 11.68
C SER A 7 -15.05 -8.33 11.40
N ALA A 8 -14.86 -7.01 11.44
CA ALA A 8 -13.55 -6.37 11.27
C ALA A 8 -12.59 -6.69 12.42
N LEU A 9 -13.11 -6.77 13.64
CA LEU A 9 -12.37 -7.22 14.82
C LEU A 9 -12.01 -8.71 14.71
N LEU A 10 -12.91 -9.56 14.22
CA LEU A 10 -12.65 -11.00 14.03
C LEU A 10 -11.62 -11.24 12.93
N ILE A 11 -11.65 -10.49 11.83
CA ILE A 11 -10.63 -10.53 10.76
C ILE A 11 -9.27 -10.04 11.31
N GLY A 12 -9.27 -8.97 12.11
CA GLY A 12 -8.08 -8.50 12.82
C GLY A 12 -7.57 -9.48 13.88
N LEU A 13 -8.46 -10.27 14.52
CA LEU A 13 -8.11 -11.26 15.53
C LEU A 13 -7.56 -12.54 14.91
N MET A 14 -8.14 -12.98 13.77
CA MET A 14 -7.67 -14.12 12.97
C MET A 14 -6.34 -13.85 12.27
N ALA A 15 -5.98 -12.57 12.06
CA ALA A 15 -4.66 -12.16 11.58
C ALA A 15 -3.54 -12.25 12.65
N ASN A 16 -3.86 -12.54 13.92
CA ASN A 16 -2.86 -12.70 15.00
C ASN A 16 -2.30 -14.13 15.12
N GLY A 17 -2.75 -15.07 14.29
CA GLY A 17 -2.12 -16.38 14.20
C GLY A 17 -0.79 -16.26 13.46
N GLN A 18 0.30 -16.00 14.21
CA GLN A 18 1.71 -15.85 13.78
C GLN A 18 2.27 -14.41 13.80
N LEU A 19 1.96 -13.61 14.84
CA LEU A 19 2.83 -12.51 15.26
C LEU A 19 3.99 -13.01 16.15
N SER A 20 4.64 -14.09 15.73
CA SER A 20 5.97 -14.44 16.26
C SER A 20 6.97 -13.56 15.53
N ALA A 21 7.50 -12.56 16.23
CA ALA A 21 8.57 -11.65 15.83
C ALA A 21 9.52 -12.22 14.76
N GLN A 22 9.17 -12.03 13.49
CA GLN A 22 10.15 -12.10 12.40
C GLN A 22 10.78 -10.71 12.32
N PRO A 23 12.11 -10.59 12.22
CA PRO A 23 12.74 -9.29 12.11
C PRO A 23 12.17 -8.58 10.89
N ILE A 24 11.65 -7.36 11.10
CA ILE A 24 11.17 -6.46 10.03
C ILE A 24 12.29 -6.21 9.01
N ILE A 25 13.55 -6.37 9.44
CA ILE A 25 14.73 -6.39 8.59
C ILE A 25 15.06 -7.85 8.25
N SER A 26 14.63 -8.31 7.08
CA SER A 26 14.91 -9.67 6.63
C SER A 26 16.23 -9.72 5.88
N ARG A 27 16.94 -10.85 5.96
CA ARG A 27 18.19 -11.09 5.23
C ARG A 27 18.05 -10.86 3.70
N ASN A 28 16.82 -10.93 3.19
CA ASN A 28 16.49 -10.75 1.78
C ASN A 28 15.71 -9.45 1.47
N GLY A 29 15.37 -8.61 2.45
CA GLY A 29 14.70 -7.31 2.23
C GLY A 29 13.23 -7.33 1.78
N TYR A 30 12.61 -8.51 1.60
CA TYR A 30 11.25 -8.64 1.05
C TYR A 30 10.15 -7.95 1.88
N PRO A 31 10.12 -8.08 3.23
CA PRO A 31 9.17 -7.33 4.06
C PRO A 31 9.30 -5.81 3.90
N GLU A 32 10.50 -5.30 3.70
CA GLU A 32 10.79 -3.88 3.55
C GLU A 32 10.29 -3.35 2.21
N HIS A 33 10.51 -4.10 1.13
CA HIS A 33 9.94 -3.80 -0.19
C HIS A 33 8.42 -3.78 -0.16
N PHE A 34 7.81 -4.77 0.49
CA PHE A 34 6.37 -4.81 0.71
C PHE A 34 5.87 -3.62 1.53
N ALA A 35 6.52 -3.31 2.65
CA ALA A 35 6.13 -2.18 3.51
C ALA A 35 6.27 -0.84 2.78
N ALA A 36 7.35 -0.64 2.02
CA ALA A 36 7.56 0.54 1.20
C ALA A 36 6.43 0.71 0.18
N GLY A 37 6.07 -0.36 -0.52
CA GLY A 37 4.94 -0.38 -1.44
C GLY A 37 3.63 0.01 -0.77
N MET A 38 3.35 -0.56 0.41
CA MET A 38 2.14 -0.27 1.19
C MET A 38 2.05 1.20 1.60
N ILE A 39 3.15 1.77 2.08
CA ILE A 39 3.21 3.17 2.51
C ILE A 39 3.02 4.11 1.33
N ILE A 40 3.72 3.87 0.21
CA ILE A 40 3.63 4.71 -0.99
C ILE A 40 2.20 4.65 -1.58
N GLY A 41 1.71 3.44 -1.82
CA GLY A 41 0.38 3.22 -2.40
C GLY A 41 -0.72 3.81 -1.53
N GLY A 42 -0.67 3.55 -0.21
CA GLY A 42 -1.65 4.08 0.74
C GLY A 42 -1.63 5.60 0.83
N THR A 43 -0.45 6.21 0.89
CA THR A 43 -0.31 7.68 0.99
C THR A 43 -0.85 8.36 -0.25
N VAL A 44 -0.43 7.93 -1.44
CA VAL A 44 -0.85 8.54 -2.71
C VAL A 44 -2.35 8.32 -2.95
N SER A 45 -2.87 7.12 -2.69
CA SER A 45 -4.31 6.86 -2.78
C SER A 45 -5.10 7.72 -1.80
N TYR A 46 -4.67 7.85 -0.54
CA TYR A 46 -5.36 8.69 0.44
C TYR A 46 -5.41 10.17 0.02
N LEU A 47 -4.27 10.73 -0.42
CA LEU A 47 -4.20 12.12 -0.87
C LEU A 47 -5.05 12.37 -2.12
N THR A 48 -5.03 11.44 -3.07
CA THR A 48 -5.86 11.51 -4.28
C THR A 48 -7.34 11.41 -3.94
N TYR A 49 -7.70 10.55 -2.99
CA TYR A 49 -9.08 10.39 -2.54
C TYR A 49 -9.59 11.66 -1.86
N ARG A 50 -8.75 12.28 -1.03
CA ARG A 50 -9.07 13.59 -0.43
C ARG A 50 -9.34 14.65 -1.48
N LYS A 51 -8.65 14.65 -2.63
CA LYS A 51 -8.86 15.65 -3.69
C LYS A 51 -10.01 15.34 -4.63
N THR A 52 -10.23 14.07 -4.94
CA THR A 52 -11.14 13.65 -6.02
C THR A 52 -12.45 13.04 -5.54
N ASP A 53 -12.53 12.62 -4.27
CA ASP A 53 -13.60 11.80 -3.68
C ASP A 53 -13.92 10.51 -4.47
N ASN A 54 -13.02 10.10 -5.39
CA ASN A 54 -13.22 8.96 -6.27
C ASN A 54 -12.26 7.82 -5.89
N LYS A 55 -12.81 6.73 -5.34
CA LYS A 55 -12.03 5.58 -4.86
C LYS A 55 -11.22 4.93 -5.98
N LEU A 56 -11.83 4.68 -7.14
CA LEU A 56 -11.17 3.99 -8.25
C LEU A 56 -10.00 4.79 -8.81
N LYS A 57 -10.20 6.09 -9.06
CA LYS A 57 -9.11 7.00 -9.47
C LYS A 57 -7.99 6.99 -8.44
N SER A 58 -8.35 7.07 -7.17
CA SER A 58 -7.38 7.11 -6.07
C SER A 58 -6.56 5.84 -5.96
N MET A 59 -7.19 4.68 -6.10
CA MET A 59 -6.51 3.38 -6.13
C MET A 59 -5.59 3.27 -7.35
N ALA A 60 -6.05 3.70 -8.53
CA ALA A 60 -5.25 3.68 -9.75
C ALA A 60 -3.99 4.57 -9.62
N PHE A 61 -4.14 5.81 -9.15
CA PHE A 61 -3.00 6.72 -8.96
C PHE A 61 -2.01 6.20 -7.91
N GLY A 62 -2.50 5.64 -6.80
CA GLY A 62 -1.61 5.07 -5.79
C GLY A 62 -0.86 3.82 -6.28
N PHE A 63 -1.53 2.98 -7.06
CA PHE A 63 -0.90 1.80 -7.64
C PHE A 63 0.15 2.19 -8.68
N LEU A 64 -0.19 3.11 -9.59
CA LEU A 64 0.76 3.65 -10.57
C LEU A 64 1.97 4.32 -9.92
N ALA A 65 1.78 5.06 -8.82
CA ALA A 65 2.88 5.64 -8.07
C ALA A 65 3.80 4.56 -7.48
N THR A 66 3.22 3.50 -6.92
CA THR A 66 4.02 2.40 -6.33
C THR A 66 4.80 1.64 -7.39
N VAL A 67 4.16 1.29 -8.50
CA VAL A 67 4.81 0.64 -9.65
C VAL A 67 5.89 1.55 -10.24
N GLY A 68 5.61 2.84 -10.38
CA GLY A 68 6.56 3.83 -10.88
C GLY A 68 7.80 3.94 -10.00
N VAL A 69 7.63 4.04 -8.67
CA VAL A 69 8.76 4.08 -7.73
C VAL A 69 9.54 2.77 -7.75
N GLY A 70 8.87 1.62 -7.77
CA GLY A 70 9.51 0.31 -7.90
C GLY A 70 10.33 0.19 -9.19
N ALA A 71 9.77 0.60 -10.33
CA ALA A 71 10.45 0.56 -11.61
C ALA A 71 11.65 1.52 -11.67
N LEU A 72 11.51 2.74 -11.12
CA LEU A 72 12.59 3.71 -11.02
C LEU A 72 13.74 3.20 -10.16
N LYS A 73 13.45 2.52 -9.04
CA LYS A 73 14.46 1.87 -8.20
C LYS A 73 15.24 0.81 -8.98
N GLU A 74 14.55 -0.11 -9.67
CA GLU A 74 15.20 -1.17 -10.46
C GLU A 74 16.08 -0.63 -11.60
N ILE A 75 15.79 0.58 -12.11
CA ILE A 75 16.62 1.27 -13.10
C ILE A 75 17.83 1.95 -12.43
N ALA A 76 17.63 2.56 -11.26
CA ALA A 76 18.66 3.29 -10.54
C ALA A 76 19.65 2.37 -9.80
N ASP A 77 19.22 1.22 -9.28
CA ASP A 77 20.05 0.29 -8.50
C ASP A 77 21.36 -0.13 -9.19
N PRO A 78 21.37 -0.55 -10.48
CA PRO A 78 22.62 -0.88 -11.17
C PRO A 78 23.48 0.35 -11.54
N ILE A 79 22.89 1.55 -11.58
CA ILE A 79 23.58 2.79 -12.01
C ILE A 79 24.18 3.55 -10.81
N VAL A 80 23.46 3.57 -9.69
CA VAL A 80 23.72 4.44 -8.54
C VAL A 80 24.21 3.65 -7.34
N PHE A 81 23.72 2.42 -7.15
CA PHE A 81 23.94 1.65 -5.92
C PHE A 81 24.77 0.38 -6.13
N ASN A 82 25.28 0.15 -7.35
CA ASN A 82 26.02 -1.08 -7.72
C ASN A 82 25.23 -2.37 -7.38
N GLY A 83 23.90 -2.26 -7.33
CA GLY A 83 23.00 -3.34 -6.94
C GLY A 83 22.58 -4.22 -8.12
N THR A 84 22.10 -5.43 -7.83
CA THR A 84 21.53 -6.32 -8.84
C THR A 84 20.03 -6.06 -8.99
N ARG A 85 19.57 -5.97 -10.24
CA ARG A 85 18.14 -5.88 -10.56
C ARG A 85 17.41 -7.11 -10.03
N SER A 86 16.35 -6.91 -9.26
CA SER A 86 15.62 -7.97 -8.56
C SER A 86 14.13 -7.84 -8.83
N TRP A 87 13.65 -8.57 -9.83
CA TRP A 87 12.22 -8.65 -10.15
C TRP A 87 11.36 -9.10 -8.98
N LYS A 88 11.94 -9.83 -8.00
CA LYS A 88 11.24 -10.22 -6.78
C LYS A 88 10.96 -9.01 -5.88
N ASP A 89 11.91 -8.11 -5.72
CA ASP A 89 11.79 -6.92 -4.88
C ASP A 89 10.78 -5.92 -5.45
N PHE A 90 10.79 -5.76 -6.78
CA PHE A 90 9.73 -5.08 -7.51
C PHE A 90 8.36 -5.73 -7.25
N GLY A 91 8.28 -7.06 -7.31
CA GLY A 91 7.05 -7.82 -7.04
C GLY A 91 6.50 -7.58 -5.63
N TYR A 92 7.35 -7.64 -4.61
CA TYR A 92 6.96 -7.34 -3.22
C TYR A 92 6.50 -5.89 -3.07
N THR A 93 7.19 -4.94 -3.71
CA THR A 93 6.78 -3.53 -3.72
C THR A 93 5.41 -3.35 -4.37
N ALA A 94 5.15 -4.01 -5.50
CA ALA A 94 3.86 -3.95 -6.17
C ALA A 94 2.73 -4.57 -5.32
N LEU A 95 2.97 -5.73 -4.69
CA LEU A 95 2.02 -6.37 -3.78
C LEU A 95 1.71 -5.51 -2.56
N GLY A 96 2.75 -4.93 -1.96
CA GLY A 96 2.61 -3.93 -0.90
C GLY A 96 1.75 -2.76 -1.36
N GLY A 97 2.00 -2.25 -2.57
CA GLY A 97 1.19 -1.22 -3.22
C GLY A 97 -0.29 -1.57 -3.30
N VAL A 98 -0.62 -2.77 -3.77
CA VAL A 98 -2.02 -3.25 -3.85
C VAL A 98 -2.70 -3.23 -2.47
N VAL A 99 -1.99 -3.67 -1.42
CA VAL A 99 -2.50 -3.60 -0.06
C VAL A 99 -2.63 -2.14 0.41
N GLY A 100 -1.64 -1.30 0.15
CA GLY A 100 -1.64 0.11 0.50
C GLY A 100 -2.81 0.88 -0.11
N VAL A 101 -3.06 0.74 -1.41
CA VAL A 101 -4.14 1.47 -2.09
C VAL A 101 -5.52 1.12 -1.56
N SER A 102 -5.68 -0.06 -0.95
CA SER A 102 -6.96 -0.50 -0.36
C SER A 102 -7.42 0.36 0.82
N ILE A 103 -6.55 1.21 1.38
CA ILE A 103 -6.86 2.13 2.49
C ILE A 103 -8.06 3.05 2.19
N VAL A 104 -8.38 3.29 0.91
CA VAL A 104 -9.52 4.14 0.52
C VAL A 104 -10.86 3.42 0.48
N LEU A 105 -10.87 2.08 0.52
CA LEU A 105 -12.10 1.28 0.51
C LEU A 105 -13.00 1.56 1.72
N PRO A 106 -12.50 1.56 2.99
CA PRO A 106 -13.32 1.87 4.15
C PRO A 106 -13.70 3.36 4.27
N LEU A 107 -13.11 4.25 3.48
CA LEU A 107 -13.40 5.68 3.57
C LEU A 107 -14.82 6.00 3.04
N LYS A 108 -15.53 6.88 3.74
CA LYS A 108 -16.84 7.39 3.32
C LYS A 108 -16.66 8.53 2.32
N SER A 109 -17.47 8.50 1.26
CA SER A 109 -17.57 9.62 0.30
C SER A 109 -18.00 10.88 1.03
N ARG A 110 -17.28 11.97 0.75
CA ARG A 110 -17.65 13.30 1.22
C ARG A 110 -18.80 13.78 0.34
N LYS A 111 -20.05 13.53 0.76
CA LYS A 111 -21.19 14.30 0.22
C LYS A 111 -20.80 15.78 0.32
N MET A 112 -20.68 16.46 -0.82
CA MET A 112 -20.45 17.89 -0.86
C MET A 112 -21.56 18.53 -0.01
N LYS A 113 -21.17 19.25 1.05
CA LYS A 113 -22.11 20.12 1.75
C LYS A 113 -22.57 21.13 0.71
N PRO A 114 -23.87 21.23 0.39
CA PRO A 114 -24.34 22.23 -0.55
C PRO A 114 -23.88 23.60 -0.02
N ALA A 115 -23.26 24.39 -0.90
CA ALA A 115 -23.00 25.79 -0.61
C ALA A 115 -24.37 26.44 -0.41
N GLY A 116 -24.66 26.80 0.83
CA GLY A 116 -25.83 27.61 1.18
C GLY A 116 -25.59 29.07 0.86
#